data_AF-A0A7C8PDP9-F1
#
_entry.id   AF-A0A7C8PDP9-F1
#
_cell.length_a   1.000
_cell.length_b   1.000
_cell.length_c   1.000
_cell.angle_alpha   90.00
_cell.angle_beta   90.00
_cell.angle_gamma   90.00
#
_symmetry.space_group_name_H-M   'P 1'
#
loop_
_entity.id
_entity.type
_entity.pdbx_description
1 polymer ?
#
loop_
_entity_poly.entity_id
_entity_poly.type
_entity_poly.pdbx_seq_one_letter_code
_entity_poly.pdbx_strand_id
1 'polypeptide(L)'
;MEFQFIDNTNIDASARKQIRRSVMRGRNTGKTRSRKEIVRRPKPRALVPDVRNLNRRGLDGNSPSPDDVVGGMLRNVGNEFTALRYPRPLEPPVQRIVRQFMEMTSSIIYPKEVCIEVQESHGIWFEFFQSDEAFFHCILAMAQAFSDWLQGGEGESIKVMRYLANTYRCVNEKLKKEGTPDDATVAVVMSITMHNNLLRAPGGAKVHLNALQRMVELRGGLSSFPTLLLLHKICRTDIEFSLQSGSLPRFYRDEFPYAAMRSSPTWVDTTYEAFITATNAHIYNVDIQTVFRDMLCASRFINTLKVTNQKIAPLVFQEILISTGYRLMYICPLDGPRLLPAGDDACHLALLAMVTTILIRKGYNRLSYPYLAGLFHDSIAKITENPSICNGFLLWLLFMAGISIFDVKDDAWLRLMLKNQISLMELESWQSVKIVLTEYPWIDYFHDGPGLELWDTLARS
;
A
#
# COMPACT_ATOMS: atom_id res chain seq x y z
N MET A 1 1.76 -22.16 -19.89
CA MET A 1 0.92 -21.81 -18.74
C MET A 1 0.34 -20.42 -19.02
N GLU A 2 -0.98 -20.25 -19.01
CA GLU A 2 -1.65 -19.01 -19.42
C GLU A 2 -2.04 -18.20 -18.19
N PHE A 3 -1.43 -17.02 -18.03
CA PHE A 3 -1.83 -16.07 -17.00
C PHE A 3 -2.92 -15.16 -17.59
N GLN A 4 -4.14 -15.23 -17.07
CA GLN A 4 -5.22 -14.34 -17.50
C GLN A 4 -5.15 -13.02 -16.73
N PHE A 5 -4.39 -12.05 -17.26
CA PHE A 5 -4.27 -10.70 -16.70
C PHE A 5 -5.38 -9.74 -17.14
N ILE A 6 -6.22 -10.14 -18.10
CA ILE A 6 -7.20 -9.27 -18.75
C ILE A 6 -8.53 -10.01 -18.80
N ASP A 7 -9.49 -9.56 -18.00
CA ASP A 7 -10.89 -9.93 -18.17
C ASP A 7 -11.50 -9.07 -19.27
N ASN A 8 -11.74 -9.67 -20.45
CA ASN A 8 -12.34 -8.99 -21.60
C ASN A 8 -13.89 -8.99 -21.57
N THR A 9 -14.52 -9.46 -20.48
CA THR A 9 -15.98 -9.55 -20.39
C THR A 9 -16.67 -8.18 -20.32
N ASN A 10 -16.00 -7.17 -19.75
CA ASN A 10 -16.56 -5.82 -19.55
C ASN A 10 -16.21 -4.78 -20.63
N ILE A 11 -15.47 -5.14 -21.69
CA ILE A 11 -15.12 -4.18 -22.75
C ILE A 11 -16.24 -4.16 -23.79
N ASP A 12 -16.98 -3.06 -23.90
CA ASP A 12 -18.03 -2.95 -24.91
C ASP A 12 -17.48 -3.05 -26.35
N ALA A 13 -18.36 -3.32 -27.32
CA ALA A 13 -17.95 -3.47 -28.73
C ALA A 13 -17.36 -2.18 -29.34
N SER A 14 -17.73 -1.01 -28.82
CA SER A 14 -17.24 0.30 -29.23
C SER A 14 -15.80 0.54 -28.76
N ALA A 15 -15.52 0.25 -27.49
CA ALA A 15 -14.19 0.27 -26.88
C ALA A 15 -13.25 -0.71 -27.57
N ARG A 16 -13.69 -1.94 -27.88
CA ARG A 16 -12.89 -2.89 -28.70
C ARG A 16 -12.58 -2.34 -30.10
N LYS A 17 -13.53 -1.65 -30.73
CA LYS A 17 -13.36 -1.04 -32.06
C LYS A 17 -12.40 0.17 -32.02
N GLN A 18 -12.45 0.97 -30.96
CA GLN A 18 -11.51 2.07 -30.72
C GLN A 18 -10.11 1.57 -30.41
N ILE A 19 -9.96 0.53 -29.57
CA ILE A 19 -8.68 -0.14 -29.30
C ILE A 19 -8.07 -0.64 -30.62
N ARG A 20 -8.85 -1.36 -31.44
CA ARG A 20 -8.39 -1.83 -32.76
C ARG A 20 -8.01 -0.68 -33.70
N ARG A 21 -8.77 0.41 -33.74
CA ARG A 21 -8.45 1.60 -34.55
C ARG A 21 -7.19 2.32 -34.06
N SER A 22 -6.97 2.36 -32.76
CA SER A 22 -5.83 3.05 -32.13
C SER A 22 -4.53 2.25 -32.30
N VAL A 23 -4.56 0.93 -32.08
CA VAL A 23 -3.41 0.02 -32.27
C VAL A 23 -2.96 -0.03 -33.74
N MET A 24 -3.87 0.24 -34.68
CA MET A 24 -3.59 0.26 -36.11
C MET A 24 -3.23 1.65 -36.67
N ARG A 25 -3.42 2.73 -35.90
CA ARG A 25 -3.01 4.09 -36.30
C ARG A 25 -1.47 4.19 -36.19
N GLY A 26 -0.82 4.50 -37.31
CA GLY A 26 0.65 4.53 -37.44
C GLY A 26 1.27 3.23 -37.99
N ARG A 27 0.58 2.09 -37.90
CA ARG A 27 1.07 0.81 -38.43
C ARG A 27 0.83 0.63 -39.95
N ASN A 28 -0.08 1.42 -40.51
CA ASN A 28 -0.48 1.40 -41.93
C ASN A 28 -0.08 2.67 -42.72
N THR A 29 0.46 3.70 -42.06
CA THR A 29 0.99 4.87 -42.75
C THR A 29 2.27 4.48 -43.49
N GLY A 30 2.22 4.49 -44.82
CA GLY A 30 3.33 4.15 -45.71
C GLY A 30 3.33 2.73 -46.29
N LYS A 31 2.35 1.87 -45.95
CA LYS A 31 2.25 0.53 -46.55
C LYS A 31 1.33 0.54 -47.76
N THR A 32 1.87 0.88 -48.92
CA THR A 32 1.25 0.58 -50.22
C THR A 32 1.20 -0.93 -50.39
N ARG A 33 0.01 -1.50 -50.56
CA ARG A 33 -0.16 -2.92 -50.91
C ARG A 33 0.42 -3.16 -52.30
N SER A 34 1.70 -3.52 -52.36
CA SER A 34 2.31 -4.13 -53.54
C SER A 34 1.76 -5.55 -53.69
N ARG A 35 0.97 -5.75 -54.75
CA ARG A 35 0.62 -7.08 -55.27
C ARG A 35 1.92 -7.72 -55.75
N LYS A 36 2.50 -8.64 -54.96
CA LYS A 36 3.68 -9.40 -55.38
C LYS A 36 3.27 -10.64 -56.16
N GLU A 37 3.54 -10.59 -57.47
CA GLU A 37 3.88 -11.76 -58.26
C GLU A 37 5.11 -12.46 -57.67
N ILE A 38 5.09 -13.79 -57.79
CA ILE A 38 6.12 -14.70 -57.29
C ILE A 38 7.26 -14.72 -58.30
N VAL A 39 8.45 -14.24 -57.91
CA VAL A 39 9.71 -14.54 -58.61
C VAL A 39 10.78 -14.92 -57.59
N ARG A 40 11.45 -16.04 -57.87
CA ARG A 40 12.39 -16.77 -57.00
C ARG A 40 13.85 -16.39 -57.30
N ARG A 41 14.67 -16.39 -56.22
CA ARG A 41 16.15 -16.63 -56.09
C ARG A 41 17.15 -15.53 -56.53
N PRO A 42 18.44 -15.58 -56.10
CA PRO A 42 19.09 -16.21 -54.93
C PRO A 42 20.06 -15.29 -54.12
N LYS A 43 20.60 -15.82 -53.00
CA LYS A 43 21.54 -15.20 -52.02
C LYS A 43 22.96 -14.93 -52.56
N PRO A 44 23.73 -14.07 -51.87
CA PRO A 44 25.13 -14.37 -51.54
C PRO A 44 25.49 -14.28 -50.02
N ARG A 45 26.43 -15.15 -49.63
CA ARG A 45 27.33 -15.17 -48.45
C ARG A 45 28.16 -13.87 -48.35
N ALA A 46 28.90 -13.47 -47.32
CA ALA A 46 29.21 -13.81 -45.92
C ALA A 46 30.23 -12.72 -45.47
N LEU A 47 30.44 -12.48 -44.17
CA LEU A 47 31.76 -12.35 -43.52
C LEU A 47 31.62 -11.76 -42.10
N VAL A 48 32.21 -12.49 -41.16
CA VAL A 48 32.44 -12.16 -39.75
C VAL A 48 33.90 -11.71 -39.61
N PRO A 49 34.22 -10.80 -38.69
CA PRO A 49 35.52 -10.86 -38.01
C PRO A 49 35.36 -11.19 -36.52
N ASP A 50 36.10 -12.22 -36.13
CA ASP A 50 36.47 -12.65 -34.79
C ASP A 50 37.67 -11.82 -34.31
N VAL A 51 37.67 -11.36 -33.05
CA VAL A 51 38.91 -11.08 -32.32
C VAL A 51 38.74 -11.51 -30.87
N ARG A 52 39.50 -12.55 -30.52
CA ARG A 52 39.73 -13.08 -29.19
C ARG A 52 40.81 -12.30 -28.42
N ASN A 53 40.67 -12.38 -27.09
CA ASN A 53 41.71 -12.44 -26.06
C ASN A 53 42.54 -11.19 -25.74
N LEU A 54 42.57 -10.85 -24.46
CA LEU A 54 43.79 -10.91 -23.65
C LEU A 54 43.45 -11.12 -22.16
N ASN A 55 44.32 -11.84 -21.49
CA ASN A 55 44.15 -12.51 -20.20
C ASN A 55 45.12 -11.89 -19.18
N ARG A 56 44.79 -12.06 -17.89
CA ARG A 56 45.67 -12.28 -16.72
C ARG A 56 46.30 -11.11 -15.90
N ARG A 57 45.90 -11.13 -14.62
CA ARG A 57 46.66 -11.19 -13.34
C ARG A 57 47.46 -9.98 -12.83
N GLY A 58 47.26 -9.67 -11.54
CA GLY A 58 48.26 -9.09 -10.63
C GLY A 58 47.65 -8.64 -9.31
N LEU A 59 48.07 -9.25 -8.21
CA LEU A 59 47.82 -8.84 -6.82
C LEU A 59 48.73 -7.66 -6.44
N ASP A 60 48.25 -6.78 -5.54
CA ASP A 60 48.97 -6.12 -4.43
C ASP A 60 48.60 -4.63 -4.23
N GLY A 61 48.28 -4.28 -2.98
CA GLY A 61 48.70 -3.01 -2.35
C GLY A 61 47.79 -1.78 -2.48
N ASN A 62 47.05 -1.49 -1.40
CA ASN A 62 46.60 -0.17 -0.91
C ASN A 62 46.58 1.04 -1.88
N SER A 63 45.37 1.46 -2.26
CA SER A 63 44.92 2.85 -2.43
C SER A 63 43.39 2.83 -2.59
N PRO A 64 42.59 3.73 -1.98
CA PRO A 64 41.17 3.82 -2.32
C PRO A 64 41.05 4.26 -3.79
N SER A 65 40.31 3.47 -4.58
CA SER A 65 39.97 3.80 -5.97
C SER A 65 39.09 5.06 -6.00
N PRO A 66 39.20 5.93 -7.02
CA PRO A 66 38.27 7.05 -7.23
C PRO A 66 36.80 6.64 -7.36
N ASP A 67 36.50 5.35 -7.51
CA ASP A 67 35.13 4.82 -7.59
C ASP A 67 34.39 4.82 -6.23
N ASP A 68 35.09 4.95 -5.10
CA ASP A 68 34.46 5.08 -3.78
C ASP A 68 33.96 6.51 -3.47
N VAL A 69 34.24 7.47 -4.35
CA VAL A 69 33.77 8.87 -4.23
C VAL A 69 32.45 9.10 -4.99
N VAL A 70 32.01 8.14 -5.82
CA VAL A 70 30.73 8.24 -6.54
C VAL A 70 29.52 8.03 -5.60
N GLY A 71 29.71 7.36 -4.46
CA GLY A 71 28.69 7.23 -3.42
C GLY A 71 28.46 8.51 -2.59
N GLY A 72 29.38 9.49 -2.67
CA GLY A 72 29.39 10.68 -1.82
C GLY A 72 28.84 11.96 -2.45
N MET A 73 28.46 11.95 -3.74
CA MET A 73 27.99 13.14 -4.48
C MET A 73 26.51 13.12 -4.87
N LEU A 74 25.67 12.31 -4.21
CA LEU A 74 24.20 12.34 -4.34
C LEU A 74 23.55 13.39 -3.43
N ARG A 75 24.19 14.54 -3.30
CA ARG A 75 23.63 15.73 -2.64
C ARG A 75 23.48 16.80 -3.72
N ASN A 76 22.38 16.75 -4.45
CA ASN A 76 21.68 17.92 -5.01
C ASN A 76 20.39 17.50 -5.72
N VAL A 77 19.28 17.72 -5.02
CA VAL A 77 17.90 17.64 -5.50
C VAL A 77 17.76 18.55 -6.73
N GLY A 78 17.54 17.96 -7.91
CA GLY A 78 17.17 18.73 -9.11
C GLY A 78 17.35 18.03 -10.46
N ASN A 79 18.36 17.17 -10.64
CA ASN A 79 18.78 16.73 -11.99
C ASN A 79 18.84 15.22 -12.24
N GLU A 80 18.44 14.39 -11.28
CA GLU A 80 18.53 12.92 -11.39
C GLU A 80 17.78 12.40 -12.62
N PHE A 81 16.56 12.88 -12.89
CA PHE A 81 15.78 12.35 -14.01
C PHE A 81 16.34 12.70 -15.40
N THR A 82 17.12 13.77 -15.55
CA THR A 82 17.63 14.25 -16.84
C THR A 82 18.91 13.52 -17.27
N ALA A 83 19.68 13.01 -16.31
CA ALA A 83 20.97 12.35 -16.55
C ALA A 83 20.86 10.82 -16.77
N LEU A 84 19.68 10.25 -16.53
CA LEU A 84 19.46 8.81 -16.54
C LEU A 84 18.98 8.29 -17.91
N ARG A 85 19.38 7.06 -18.26
CA ARG A 85 18.87 6.35 -19.44
C ARG A 85 17.61 5.58 -19.05
N TYR A 86 16.53 5.79 -19.80
CA TYR A 86 15.26 5.07 -19.65
C TYR A 86 15.02 4.13 -20.83
N PRO A 87 14.11 3.15 -20.72
CA PRO A 87 13.78 2.25 -21.82
C PRO A 87 13.23 3.01 -23.04
N ARG A 88 12.61 4.18 -22.83
CA ARG A 88 12.12 5.10 -23.87
C ARG A 88 12.43 6.55 -23.49
N PRO A 89 12.58 7.47 -24.47
CA PRO A 89 12.75 8.89 -24.18
C PRO A 89 11.60 9.43 -23.32
N LEU A 90 11.95 10.14 -22.25
CA LEU A 90 11.01 10.67 -21.28
C LEU A 90 10.98 12.19 -21.37
N GLU A 91 9.88 12.76 -21.89
CA GLU A 91 9.72 14.20 -22.04
C GLU A 91 9.67 14.92 -20.68
N PRO A 92 10.23 16.14 -20.55
CA PRO A 92 10.29 16.85 -19.26
C PRO A 92 8.94 17.02 -18.53
N PRO A 93 7.80 17.29 -19.21
CA PRO A 93 6.50 17.35 -18.55
C PRO A 93 6.10 16.01 -17.90
N VAL A 94 6.42 14.88 -18.56
CA VAL A 94 6.12 13.54 -18.05
C VAL A 94 7.01 13.21 -16.85
N GLN A 95 8.29 13.61 -16.89
CA GLN A 95 9.20 13.46 -15.74
C GLN A 95 8.65 14.15 -14.48
N ARG A 96 8.07 15.34 -14.63
CA ARG A 96 7.48 16.08 -13.51
C ARG A 96 6.30 15.32 -12.89
N ILE A 97 5.42 14.78 -13.73
CA ILE A 97 4.26 14.01 -13.29
C ILE A 97 4.71 12.73 -12.55
N VAL A 98 5.70 12.01 -13.10
CA VAL A 98 6.27 10.81 -12.46
C VAL A 98 6.88 11.15 -11.09
N ARG A 99 7.64 12.23 -11.00
CA ARG A 99 8.25 12.67 -9.75
C ARG A 99 7.19 12.97 -8.68
N GLN A 100 6.18 13.75 -9.03
CA GLN A 100 5.07 14.07 -8.11
C GLN A 100 4.35 12.81 -7.64
N PHE A 101 4.11 11.85 -8.54
CA PHE A 101 3.50 10.57 -8.19
C PHE A 101 4.37 9.73 -7.24
N MET A 102 5.69 9.67 -7.48
CA MET A 102 6.62 8.93 -6.63
C MET A 102 6.76 9.54 -5.23
N GLU A 103 6.89 10.88 -5.14
CA GLU A 103 6.94 11.61 -3.88
C GLU A 103 5.67 11.39 -3.06
N MET A 104 4.51 11.51 -3.70
CA MET A 104 3.21 11.22 -3.11
C MET A 104 3.11 9.79 -2.59
N THR A 105 3.43 8.80 -3.43
CA THR A 105 3.40 7.38 -3.05
C THR A 105 4.35 7.09 -1.87
N SER A 106 5.56 7.68 -1.89
CA SER A 106 6.49 7.53 -0.77
C SER A 106 5.95 8.13 0.51
N SER A 107 5.37 9.34 0.47
CA SER A 107 4.84 9.98 1.68
C SER A 107 3.67 9.25 2.30
N ILE A 108 2.88 8.52 1.49
CA ILE A 108 1.77 7.69 1.98
C ILE A 108 2.28 6.42 2.66
N ILE A 109 3.26 5.74 2.04
CA ILE A 109 3.74 4.45 2.54
C ILE A 109 4.70 4.66 3.71
N TYR A 110 5.55 5.68 3.65
CA TYR A 110 6.56 6.01 4.64
C TYR A 110 6.44 7.49 5.03
N PRO A 111 5.51 7.83 5.95
CA PRO A 111 5.29 9.21 6.35
C PRO A 111 6.58 9.80 6.94
N LYS A 112 7.08 10.88 6.33
CA LYS A 112 8.36 11.50 6.71
C LYS A 112 8.36 12.05 8.14
N GLU A 113 7.18 12.32 8.71
CA GLU A 113 7.03 12.77 10.09
C GLU A 113 7.23 11.62 11.09
N VAL A 114 6.99 10.37 10.67
CA VAL A 114 7.09 9.17 11.51
C VAL A 114 8.38 8.40 11.23
N CYS A 115 8.76 8.28 9.96
CA CYS A 115 9.84 7.42 9.50
C CYS A 115 11.12 8.17 9.13
N ILE A 116 12.28 7.56 9.37
CA ILE A 116 13.54 8.02 8.77
C ILE A 116 13.49 7.85 7.25
N GLU A 117 14.19 8.73 6.53
CA GLU A 117 14.34 8.60 5.08
C GLU A 117 15.27 7.42 4.78
N VAL A 118 14.78 6.45 4.00
CA VAL A 118 15.59 5.30 3.59
C VAL A 118 15.99 5.49 2.14
N GLN A 119 17.28 5.72 1.90
CA GLN A 119 17.84 5.85 0.55
C GLN A 119 17.54 4.62 -0.33
N GLU A 120 17.63 3.41 0.23
CA GLU A 120 17.32 2.15 -0.46
C GLU A 120 15.85 2.03 -0.88
N SER A 121 14.93 2.65 -0.12
CA SER A 121 13.49 2.48 -0.33
C SER A 121 13.02 3.12 -1.61
N HIS A 122 13.80 4.06 -2.17
CA HIS A 122 13.56 4.69 -3.46
C HIS A 122 14.43 4.06 -4.56
N GLY A 123 15.67 3.69 -4.21
CA GLY A 123 16.66 3.15 -5.15
C GLY A 123 16.16 1.99 -6.01
N ILE A 124 15.56 0.96 -5.40
CA ILE A 124 15.08 -0.21 -6.15
C ILE A 124 13.96 0.12 -7.15
N TRP A 125 13.06 1.04 -6.80
CA TRP A 125 11.97 1.45 -7.72
C TRP A 125 12.50 2.31 -8.85
N PHE A 126 13.51 3.13 -8.57
CA PHE A 126 14.21 3.88 -9.60
C PHE A 126 14.99 2.95 -10.54
N GLU A 127 15.64 1.92 -10.01
CA GLU A 127 16.33 0.91 -10.81
C GLU A 127 15.36 0.18 -11.74
N PHE A 128 14.21 -0.28 -11.23
CA PHE A 128 13.17 -0.89 -12.06
C PHE A 128 12.62 0.09 -13.10
N PHE A 129 12.40 1.35 -12.73
CA PHE A 129 11.91 2.38 -13.66
C PHE A 129 12.88 2.68 -14.80
N GLN A 130 14.19 2.60 -14.55
CA GLN A 130 15.22 2.82 -15.56
C GLN A 130 15.49 1.58 -16.42
N SER A 131 15.42 0.39 -15.83
CA SER A 131 15.95 -0.82 -16.46
C SER A 131 14.87 -1.73 -17.06
N ASP A 132 13.63 -1.67 -16.56
CA ASP A 132 12.54 -2.55 -16.99
C ASP A 132 11.46 -1.81 -17.79
N GLU A 133 11.24 -2.21 -19.05
CA GLU A 133 10.26 -1.55 -19.94
C GLU A 133 8.81 -1.72 -19.45
N ALA A 134 8.48 -2.84 -18.78
CA ALA A 134 7.14 -3.06 -18.25
C ALA A 134 6.88 -2.13 -17.05
N PHE A 135 7.82 -2.06 -16.12
CA PHE A 135 7.74 -1.18 -14.95
C PHE A 135 7.76 0.29 -15.34
N PHE A 136 8.58 0.67 -16.33
CA PHE A 136 8.56 2.01 -16.92
C PHE A 136 7.15 2.40 -17.39
N HIS A 137 6.51 1.58 -18.23
CA HIS A 137 5.16 1.85 -18.70
C HIS A 137 4.11 1.81 -17.58
N CYS A 138 4.29 0.94 -16.58
CA CYS A 138 3.42 0.85 -15.42
C CYS A 138 3.41 2.16 -14.63
N ILE A 139 4.59 2.70 -14.31
CA ILE A 139 4.74 3.97 -13.61
C ILE A 139 4.12 5.11 -14.43
N LEU A 140 4.34 5.15 -15.74
CA LEU A 140 3.75 6.18 -16.60
C LEU A 140 2.22 6.14 -16.59
N ALA A 141 1.63 4.94 -16.61
CA ALA A 141 0.18 4.76 -16.51
C ALA A 141 -0.35 5.33 -15.19
N MET A 142 0.23 4.91 -14.06
CA MET A 142 -0.22 5.32 -12.73
C MET A 142 -0.03 6.82 -12.49
N ALA A 143 1.12 7.37 -12.89
CA ALA A 143 1.41 8.79 -12.72
C ALA A 143 0.50 9.66 -13.60
N GLN A 144 0.20 9.22 -14.83
CA GLN A 144 -0.76 9.92 -15.68
C GLN A 144 -2.18 9.84 -15.12
N ALA A 145 -2.62 8.67 -14.66
CA ALA A 145 -3.94 8.50 -14.04
C ALA A 145 -4.10 9.37 -12.78
N PHE A 146 -3.03 9.46 -11.98
CA PHE A 146 -2.98 10.37 -10.83
C PHE A 146 -3.11 11.84 -11.24
N SER A 147 -2.36 12.26 -12.26
CA SER A 147 -2.46 13.62 -12.80
C SER A 147 -3.84 13.92 -13.37
N ASP A 148 -4.47 12.96 -14.05
CA ASP A 148 -5.82 13.11 -14.63
C ASP A 148 -6.84 13.27 -13.50
N TRP A 149 -6.73 12.47 -12.43
CA TRP A 149 -7.57 12.55 -11.24
C TRP A 149 -7.46 13.92 -10.54
N LEU A 150 -6.24 14.44 -10.35
CA LEU A 150 -6.03 15.77 -9.76
C LEU A 150 -6.65 16.91 -10.59
N GLN A 151 -6.82 16.70 -11.89
CA GLN A 151 -7.44 17.67 -12.80
C GLN A 151 -8.97 17.50 -12.88
N GLY A 152 -9.56 16.62 -12.07
CA GLY A 152 -11.00 16.34 -12.09
C GLY A 152 -11.44 15.52 -13.30
N GLY A 153 -10.51 14.80 -13.96
CA GLY A 153 -10.83 13.92 -15.07
C GLY A 153 -11.66 12.72 -14.63
N GLU A 154 -12.71 12.40 -15.37
CA GLU A 154 -13.50 11.18 -15.19
C GLU A 154 -13.01 10.07 -16.13
N GLY A 155 -12.67 8.91 -15.56
CA GLY A 155 -12.25 7.72 -16.30
C GLY A 155 -10.77 7.71 -16.75
N GLU A 156 -10.37 6.63 -17.41
CA GLU A 156 -8.99 6.47 -17.88
C GLU A 156 -8.74 7.18 -19.21
N SER A 157 -7.74 8.07 -19.24
CA SER A 157 -7.36 8.74 -20.48
C SER A 157 -6.73 7.77 -21.50
N ILE A 158 -6.76 8.16 -22.78
CA ILE A 158 -6.11 7.40 -23.87
C ILE A 158 -4.61 7.18 -23.59
N LYS A 159 -3.97 8.12 -22.90
CA LYS A 159 -2.56 7.99 -22.50
C LYS A 159 -2.38 6.86 -21.48
N VAL A 160 -3.21 6.81 -20.43
CA VAL A 160 -3.23 5.74 -19.43
C VAL A 160 -3.44 4.39 -20.09
N MET A 161 -4.50 4.25 -20.91
CA MET A 161 -4.79 3.00 -21.61
C MET A 161 -3.64 2.52 -22.49
N ARG A 162 -2.93 3.45 -23.17
CA ARG A 162 -1.76 3.10 -23.99
C ARG A 162 -0.59 2.60 -23.15
N TYR A 163 -0.31 3.25 -22.02
CA TYR A 163 0.75 2.81 -21.11
C TYR A 163 0.41 1.46 -20.46
N LEU A 164 -0.83 1.23 -20.03
CA LEU A 164 -1.29 -0.07 -19.54
C LEU A 164 -1.18 -1.16 -20.60
N ALA A 165 -1.62 -0.90 -21.84
CA ALA A 165 -1.51 -1.85 -22.94
C ALA A 165 -0.05 -2.27 -23.21
N ASN A 166 0.88 -1.31 -23.17
CA ASN A 166 2.31 -1.61 -23.29
C ASN A 166 2.84 -2.40 -22.09
N THR A 167 2.41 -2.06 -20.88
CA THR A 167 2.77 -2.77 -19.65
C THR A 167 2.37 -4.25 -19.76
N TYR A 168 1.11 -4.53 -20.09
CA TYR A 168 0.62 -5.91 -20.26
C TYR A 168 1.34 -6.65 -21.40
N ARG A 169 1.65 -5.97 -22.51
CA ARG A 169 2.43 -6.58 -23.60
C ARG A 169 3.81 -7.01 -23.11
N CYS A 170 4.55 -6.13 -22.44
CA CYS A 170 5.89 -6.41 -21.94
C CYS A 170 5.88 -7.54 -20.90
N VAL A 171 4.95 -7.52 -19.93
CA VAL A 171 4.79 -8.60 -18.94
C VAL A 171 4.54 -9.94 -19.63
N ASN A 172 3.62 -9.98 -20.60
CA ASN A 172 3.31 -11.21 -21.34
C ASN A 172 4.50 -11.75 -22.15
N GLU A 173 5.30 -10.86 -22.74
CA GLU A 173 6.52 -11.25 -23.47
C GLU A 173 7.57 -11.85 -22.52
N LYS A 174 7.78 -11.25 -21.34
CA LYS A 174 8.72 -11.77 -20.32
C LYS A 174 8.29 -13.13 -19.78
N LEU A 175 7.03 -13.27 -19.38
CA LEU A 175 6.50 -14.52 -18.83
C LEU A 175 6.57 -15.68 -19.83
N LYS A 176 6.42 -15.41 -21.13
CA LYS A 176 6.58 -16.43 -22.18
C LYS A 176 8.03 -16.89 -22.36
N LYS A 177 9.00 -16.03 -22.06
CA LYS A 177 10.42 -16.28 -22.29
C LYS A 177 11.09 -16.96 -21.09
N GLU A 178 10.82 -16.48 -19.89
CA GLU A 178 11.59 -16.82 -18.68
C GLU A 178 10.87 -17.82 -17.77
N GLY A 179 9.55 -18.01 -17.95
CA GLY A 179 8.73 -18.97 -17.21
C GLY A 179 8.46 -18.60 -15.74
N THR A 180 9.47 -18.11 -15.03
CA THR A 180 9.40 -17.59 -13.65
C THR A 180 9.54 -16.06 -13.66
N PRO A 181 8.65 -15.31 -12.99
CA PRO A 181 8.69 -13.84 -12.98
C PRO A 181 9.87 -13.30 -12.14
N ASP A 182 10.62 -12.35 -12.69
CA ASP A 182 11.61 -11.57 -11.93
C ASP A 182 10.95 -10.52 -11.01
N ASP A 183 11.74 -9.88 -10.14
CA ASP A 183 11.25 -8.91 -9.15
C ASP A 183 10.57 -7.70 -9.81
N ALA A 184 11.10 -7.23 -10.95
CA ALA A 184 10.50 -6.14 -11.71
C ALA A 184 9.10 -6.54 -12.25
N THR A 185 8.93 -7.77 -12.75
CA THR A 185 7.63 -8.26 -13.22
C THR A 185 6.62 -8.38 -12.07
N VAL A 186 7.05 -8.88 -10.91
CA VAL A 186 6.21 -8.92 -9.70
C VAL A 186 5.83 -7.51 -9.25
N ALA A 187 6.79 -6.58 -9.26
CA ALA A 187 6.59 -5.18 -8.91
C ALA A 187 5.57 -4.49 -9.83
N VAL A 188 5.58 -4.78 -11.13
CA VAL A 188 4.57 -4.28 -12.09
C VAL A 188 3.17 -4.72 -11.67
N VAL A 189 2.95 -6.02 -11.46
CA VAL A 189 1.60 -6.54 -11.15
C VAL A 189 1.12 -6.06 -9.79
N MET A 190 2.01 -6.01 -8.79
CA MET A 190 1.73 -5.39 -7.50
C MET A 190 1.31 -3.93 -7.65
N SER A 191 2.03 -3.14 -8.45
CA SER A 191 1.76 -1.70 -8.63
C SER A 191 0.41 -1.45 -9.32
N ILE A 192 0.08 -2.23 -10.36
CA ILE A 192 -1.25 -2.14 -11.01
C ILE A 192 -2.36 -2.54 -10.03
N THR A 193 -2.13 -3.54 -9.19
CA THR A 193 -3.11 -3.95 -8.17
C THR A 193 -3.36 -2.83 -7.17
N MET A 194 -2.29 -2.23 -6.61
CA MET A 194 -2.39 -1.05 -5.74
C MET A 194 -3.13 0.10 -6.43
N HIS A 195 -2.83 0.35 -7.71
CA HIS A 195 -3.48 1.40 -8.49
C HIS A 195 -4.99 1.17 -8.68
N ASN A 196 -5.41 -0.07 -8.94
CA ASN A 196 -6.83 -0.39 -9.07
C ASN A 196 -7.56 -0.30 -7.72
N ASN A 197 -6.89 -0.63 -6.60
CA ASN A 197 -7.41 -0.36 -5.25
C ASN A 197 -7.55 1.16 -5.00
N LEU A 198 -6.58 1.96 -5.47
CA LEU A 198 -6.59 3.42 -5.41
C LEU A 198 -7.78 4.02 -6.18
N LEU A 199 -8.05 3.51 -7.40
CA LEU A 199 -9.11 4.01 -8.30
C LEU A 199 -10.50 3.39 -8.07
N ARG A 200 -10.68 2.55 -7.04
CA ARG A 200 -11.96 1.87 -6.72
C ARG A 200 -12.48 1.02 -7.88
N ALA A 201 -11.58 0.30 -8.56
CA ALA A 201 -11.91 -0.65 -9.63
C ALA A 201 -11.80 -2.10 -9.13
N PRO A 202 -12.76 -2.61 -8.33
CA PRO A 202 -12.61 -3.85 -7.57
C PRO A 202 -12.46 -5.09 -8.47
N GLY A 203 -13.11 -5.12 -9.64
CA GLY A 203 -13.00 -6.21 -10.60
C GLY A 203 -11.57 -6.36 -11.15
N GLY A 204 -10.95 -5.25 -11.55
CA GLY A 204 -9.57 -5.24 -12.04
C GLY A 204 -8.56 -5.61 -10.94
N ALA A 205 -8.74 -5.08 -9.74
CA ALA A 205 -7.88 -5.39 -8.60
C ALA A 205 -7.86 -6.89 -8.27
N LYS A 206 -9.01 -7.57 -8.28
CA LYS A 206 -9.09 -9.02 -8.01
C LYS A 206 -8.28 -9.85 -9.00
N VAL A 207 -8.37 -9.52 -10.29
CA VAL A 207 -7.64 -10.23 -11.37
C VAL A 207 -6.14 -10.07 -11.20
N HIS A 208 -5.65 -8.85 -10.96
CA HIS A 208 -4.22 -8.62 -10.78
C HIS A 208 -3.68 -9.23 -9.48
N LEU A 209 -4.46 -9.21 -8.40
CA LEU A 209 -4.06 -9.88 -7.17
C LEU A 209 -4.01 -11.41 -7.37
N ASN A 210 -4.88 -12.01 -8.20
CA ASN A 210 -4.82 -13.46 -8.49
C ASN A 210 -3.52 -13.78 -9.22
N ALA A 211 -3.15 -12.92 -10.16
CA ALA A 211 -1.90 -13.07 -10.86
C ALA A 211 -0.68 -12.83 -9.94
N LEU A 212 -0.75 -11.87 -9.03
CA LEU A 212 0.31 -11.60 -8.05
C LEU A 212 0.55 -12.81 -7.14
N GLN A 213 -0.52 -13.40 -6.62
CA GLN A 213 -0.45 -14.66 -5.85
C GLN A 213 0.23 -15.76 -6.64
N ARG A 214 -0.17 -15.97 -7.89
CA ARG A 214 0.44 -16.99 -8.74
C ARG A 214 1.92 -16.73 -9.00
N MET A 215 2.33 -15.47 -9.17
CA MET A 215 3.74 -15.11 -9.35
C MET A 215 4.58 -15.40 -8.10
N VAL A 216 4.05 -15.10 -6.91
CA VAL A 216 4.69 -15.41 -5.63
C VAL A 216 4.83 -16.93 -5.45
N GLU A 217 3.81 -17.71 -5.78
CA GLU A 217 3.87 -19.18 -5.74
C GLU A 217 4.94 -19.74 -6.67
N LEU A 218 5.04 -19.22 -7.90
CA LEU A 218 6.06 -19.66 -8.86
C LEU A 218 7.49 -19.35 -8.41
N ARG A 219 7.66 -18.37 -7.53
CA ARG A 219 8.94 -18.05 -6.90
C ARG A 219 9.25 -18.91 -5.67
N GLY A 220 8.30 -19.72 -5.21
CA GLY A 220 8.45 -20.57 -4.03
C GLY A 220 7.88 -19.94 -2.75
N GLY A 221 7.01 -18.93 -2.86
CA GLY A 221 6.36 -18.28 -1.72
C GLY A 221 7.06 -16.99 -1.27
N LEU A 222 6.54 -16.37 -0.20
CA LEU A 222 7.01 -15.07 0.28
C LEU A 222 8.48 -15.06 0.73
N SER A 223 8.99 -16.17 1.25
CA SER A 223 10.39 -16.30 1.70
C SER A 223 11.42 -16.28 0.57
N SER A 224 10.98 -16.36 -0.69
CA SER A 224 11.85 -16.32 -1.88
C SER A 224 12.27 -14.90 -2.30
N PHE A 225 11.70 -13.86 -1.68
CA PHE A 225 12.00 -12.48 -2.02
C PHE A 225 13.19 -11.98 -1.19
N PRO A 226 14.30 -11.55 -1.83
CA PRO A 226 15.53 -11.18 -1.12
C PRO A 226 15.42 -9.84 -0.39
N THR A 227 14.52 -8.96 -0.83
CA THR A 227 14.34 -7.63 -0.25
C THR A 227 13.00 -7.51 0.46
N LEU A 228 13.02 -6.93 1.67
CA LEU A 228 11.79 -6.62 2.41
C LEU A 228 10.94 -5.54 1.72
N LEU A 229 11.55 -4.67 0.91
CA LEU A 229 10.85 -3.57 0.25
C LEU A 229 9.76 -4.04 -0.71
N LEU A 230 10.06 -5.01 -1.59
CA LEU A 230 9.06 -5.57 -2.49
C LEU A 230 8.07 -6.44 -1.71
N LEU A 231 8.57 -7.24 -0.78
CA LEU A 231 7.75 -8.12 0.06
C LEU A 231 6.67 -7.34 0.84
N HIS A 232 7.05 -6.24 1.50
CA HIS A 232 6.12 -5.39 2.25
C HIS A 232 5.02 -4.81 1.37
N LYS A 233 5.36 -4.41 0.14
CA LYS A 233 4.36 -3.92 -0.81
C LYS A 233 3.42 -5.02 -1.29
N ILE A 234 3.90 -6.24 -1.53
CA ILE A 234 3.05 -7.38 -1.84
C ILE A 234 2.04 -7.61 -0.71
N CYS A 235 2.54 -7.73 0.52
CA CYS A 235 1.70 -7.94 1.70
C CYS A 235 0.69 -6.81 1.92
N ARG A 236 1.14 -5.56 1.82
CA ARG A 236 0.27 -4.39 1.97
C ARG A 236 -0.84 -4.37 0.92
N THR A 237 -0.53 -4.71 -0.34
CA THR A 237 -1.54 -4.77 -1.42
C THR A 237 -2.64 -5.78 -1.11
N ASP A 238 -2.25 -6.95 -0.61
CA ASP A 238 -3.17 -8.02 -0.23
C ASP A 238 -4.06 -7.61 0.95
N ILE A 239 -3.48 -6.96 1.97
CA ILE A 239 -4.22 -6.41 3.11
C ILE A 239 -5.23 -5.34 2.67
N GLU A 240 -4.79 -4.35 1.87
CA GLU A 240 -5.66 -3.28 1.38
C GLU A 240 -6.83 -3.83 0.56
N PHE A 241 -6.58 -4.79 -0.33
CA PHE A 241 -7.63 -5.43 -1.12
C PHE A 241 -8.63 -6.20 -0.23
N SER A 242 -8.12 -6.95 0.75
CA SER A 242 -8.90 -7.78 1.66
C SER A 242 -9.85 -6.94 2.51
N LEU A 243 -9.35 -5.83 3.08
CA LEU A 243 -10.17 -4.87 3.83
C LEU A 243 -11.29 -4.26 2.98
N GLN A 244 -11.01 -3.90 1.73
CA GLN A 244 -12.01 -3.30 0.83
C GLN A 244 -13.07 -4.31 0.35
N SER A 245 -12.64 -5.53 0.05
CA SER A 245 -13.51 -6.57 -0.53
C SER A 245 -14.23 -7.42 0.52
N GLY A 246 -13.79 -7.38 1.78
CA GLY A 246 -14.22 -8.29 2.84
C GLY A 246 -13.60 -9.69 2.76
N SER A 247 -12.83 -10.00 1.70
CA SER A 247 -12.24 -11.33 1.52
C SER A 247 -11.05 -11.57 2.44
N LEU A 248 -10.77 -12.85 2.72
CA LEU A 248 -9.56 -13.25 3.43
C LEU A 248 -8.30 -12.94 2.58
N PRO A 249 -7.21 -12.45 3.19
CA PRO A 249 -5.94 -12.27 2.50
C PRO A 249 -5.36 -13.57 1.95
N ARG A 250 -4.64 -13.48 0.83
CA ARG A 250 -4.10 -14.65 0.11
C ARG A 250 -2.75 -15.09 0.63
N PHE A 251 -2.05 -14.20 1.31
CA PHE A 251 -0.82 -14.52 1.98
C PHE A 251 -0.97 -14.42 3.50
N TYR A 252 0.10 -14.73 4.19
CA TYR A 252 0.22 -14.55 5.63
C TYR A 252 1.69 -14.33 5.98
N ARG A 253 1.96 -13.31 6.79
CA ARG A 253 3.28 -13.01 7.35
C ARG A 253 3.10 -12.31 8.68
N ASP A 254 3.70 -12.86 9.72
CA ASP A 254 3.74 -12.26 11.05
C ASP A 254 5.19 -12.15 11.53
N GLU A 255 5.78 -10.98 11.33
CA GLU A 255 7.14 -10.65 11.74
C GLU A 255 7.14 -9.38 12.59
N PHE A 256 6.21 -9.30 13.55
CA PHE A 256 6.07 -8.14 14.42
C PHE A 256 7.41 -7.78 15.09
N PRO A 257 7.86 -6.52 15.03
CA PRO A 257 9.24 -6.16 15.39
C PRO A 257 9.43 -6.00 16.91
N TYR A 258 9.26 -7.10 17.66
CA TYR A 258 9.37 -7.10 19.12
C TYR A 258 10.70 -6.59 19.64
N ALA A 259 11.81 -6.83 18.93
CA ALA A 259 13.13 -6.34 19.35
C ALA A 259 13.17 -4.80 19.39
N ALA A 260 12.55 -4.14 18.42
CA ALA A 260 12.43 -2.68 18.40
C ALA A 260 11.46 -2.18 19.49
N MET A 261 10.33 -2.86 19.70
CA MET A 261 9.37 -2.43 20.72
C MET A 261 9.94 -2.56 22.15
N ARG A 262 10.70 -3.64 22.41
CA ARG A 262 11.34 -3.90 23.71
C ARG A 262 12.47 -2.92 24.05
N SER A 263 12.99 -2.17 23.07
CA SER A 263 13.96 -1.11 23.36
C SER A 263 13.31 0.14 23.97
N SER A 264 11.97 0.22 23.98
CA SER A 264 11.26 1.28 24.68
C SER A 264 11.42 1.15 26.20
N PRO A 265 11.76 2.22 26.94
CA PRO A 265 11.85 2.17 28.40
C PRO A 265 10.48 1.88 29.04
N THR A 266 9.38 2.23 28.37
CA THR A 266 8.00 2.02 28.85
C THR A 266 7.42 0.67 28.46
N TRP A 267 8.20 -0.23 27.84
CA TRP A 267 7.68 -1.50 27.31
C TRP A 267 6.99 -2.33 28.40
N VAL A 268 7.65 -2.56 29.53
CA VAL A 268 7.13 -3.41 30.62
C VAL A 268 5.82 -2.83 31.16
N ASP A 269 5.81 -1.54 31.53
CA ASP A 269 4.63 -0.86 32.05
C ASP A 269 3.48 -0.89 31.05
N THR A 270 3.76 -0.60 29.77
CA THR A 270 2.74 -0.61 28.72
C THR A 270 2.16 -2.01 28.50
N THR A 271 2.97 -3.07 28.60
CA THR A 271 2.44 -4.44 28.48
C THR A 271 1.54 -4.84 29.65
N TYR A 272 1.85 -4.37 30.86
CA TYR A 272 1.01 -4.59 32.04
C TYR A 272 -0.30 -3.79 31.97
N GLU A 273 -0.20 -2.51 31.58
CA GLU A 273 -1.37 -1.67 31.33
C GLU A 273 -2.28 -2.26 30.24
N ALA A 274 -1.71 -2.78 29.14
CA ALA A 274 -2.48 -3.44 28.08
C ALA A 274 -3.34 -4.59 28.63
N PHE A 275 -2.80 -5.39 29.55
CA PHE A 275 -3.52 -6.50 30.16
C PHE A 275 -4.69 -6.01 31.03
N ILE A 276 -4.47 -4.95 31.83
CA ILE A 276 -5.52 -4.33 32.65
C ILE A 276 -6.61 -3.73 31.76
N THR A 277 -6.22 -2.93 30.77
CA THR A 277 -7.15 -2.27 29.84
C THR A 277 -7.97 -3.30 29.07
N ALA A 278 -7.34 -4.37 28.58
CA ALA A 278 -8.04 -5.45 27.88
C ALA A 278 -9.07 -6.15 28.78
N THR A 279 -8.70 -6.43 30.04
CA THR A 279 -9.60 -7.05 31.02
C THR A 279 -10.80 -6.15 31.32
N ASN A 280 -10.58 -4.85 31.52
CA ASN A 280 -11.63 -3.86 31.79
C ASN A 280 -12.56 -3.65 30.58
N ALA A 281 -12.04 -3.88 29.37
CA ALA A 281 -12.80 -3.84 28.12
C ALA A 281 -13.50 -5.18 27.79
N HIS A 282 -13.43 -6.19 28.67
CA HIS A 282 -13.97 -7.54 28.46
C HIS A 282 -13.44 -8.21 27.18
N ILE A 283 -12.16 -7.97 26.88
CA ILE A 283 -11.44 -8.63 25.79
C ILE A 283 -10.77 -9.86 26.41
N TYR A 284 -11.21 -11.07 26.06
CA TYR A 284 -10.73 -12.32 26.64
C TYR A 284 -10.16 -13.29 25.61
N ASN A 285 -10.39 -13.04 24.33
CA ASN A 285 -9.76 -13.80 23.26
C ASN A 285 -8.24 -13.50 23.25
N VAL A 286 -7.42 -14.54 23.42
CA VAL A 286 -5.96 -14.43 23.58
C VAL A 286 -5.29 -13.81 22.35
N ASP A 287 -5.77 -14.12 21.14
CA ASP A 287 -5.20 -13.59 19.91
C ASP A 287 -5.51 -12.09 19.77
N ILE A 288 -6.74 -11.67 20.10
CA ILE A 288 -7.14 -10.25 20.09
C ILE A 288 -6.39 -9.48 21.18
N GLN A 289 -6.28 -10.02 22.40
CA GLN A 289 -5.48 -9.41 23.48
C GLN A 289 -4.02 -9.21 23.06
N THR A 290 -3.44 -10.19 22.36
CA THR A 290 -2.06 -10.12 21.87
C THR A 290 -1.89 -8.99 20.87
N VAL A 291 -2.79 -8.88 19.89
CA VAL A 291 -2.75 -7.78 18.91
C VAL A 291 -3.03 -6.44 19.57
N PHE A 292 -3.99 -6.37 20.50
CA PHE A 292 -4.30 -5.16 21.26
C PHE A 292 -3.08 -4.65 22.02
N ARG A 293 -2.41 -5.52 22.78
CA ARG A 293 -1.16 -5.21 23.49
C ARG A 293 -0.09 -4.71 22.54
N ASP A 294 0.14 -5.44 21.45
CA ASP A 294 1.17 -5.08 20.48
C ASP A 294 0.90 -3.71 19.85
N MET A 295 -0.35 -3.40 19.53
CA MET A 295 -0.75 -2.10 19.00
C MET A 295 -0.68 -0.98 20.05
N LEU A 296 -0.98 -1.26 21.32
CA LEU A 296 -0.79 -0.28 22.39
C LEU A 296 0.70 0.03 22.58
N CYS A 297 1.55 -0.99 22.64
CA CYS A 297 3.00 -0.85 22.74
C CYS A 297 3.58 -0.11 21.52
N ALA A 298 3.17 -0.47 20.30
CA ALA A 298 3.60 0.22 19.08
C ALA A 298 3.17 1.68 19.08
N SER A 299 1.94 1.97 19.52
CA SER A 299 1.43 3.34 19.64
C SER A 299 2.27 4.18 20.58
N ARG A 300 2.55 3.67 21.78
CA ARG A 300 3.38 4.39 22.76
C ARG A 300 4.82 4.53 22.32
N PHE A 301 5.39 3.51 21.67
CA PHE A 301 6.73 3.57 21.11
C PHE A 301 6.83 4.68 20.05
N ILE A 302 5.92 4.70 19.06
CA ILE A 302 5.91 5.71 18.00
C ILE A 302 5.70 7.11 18.58
N ASN A 303 4.79 7.28 19.54
CA ASN A 303 4.55 8.57 20.19
C ASN A 303 5.77 9.04 21.00
N THR A 304 6.50 8.11 21.64
CA THR A 304 7.73 8.44 22.38
C THR A 304 8.82 8.94 21.43
N LEU A 305 8.99 8.30 20.26
CA LEU A 305 9.94 8.76 19.24
C LEU A 305 9.67 10.20 18.80
N LYS A 306 8.39 10.58 18.64
CA LYS A 306 8.01 11.97 18.34
C LYS A 306 8.46 12.94 19.43
N VAL A 307 8.29 12.58 20.71
CA VAL A 307 8.71 13.41 21.86
C VAL A 307 10.24 13.55 21.93
N THR A 308 10.98 12.48 21.59
CA THR A 308 12.45 12.49 21.58
C THR A 308 13.04 13.02 20.26
N ASN A 309 12.20 13.51 19.34
CA ASN A 309 12.59 13.94 17.99
C ASN A 309 13.37 12.87 17.19
N GLN A 310 13.02 11.61 17.43
CA GLN A 310 13.49 10.44 16.71
C GLN A 310 12.41 9.92 15.75
N LYS A 311 12.79 9.03 14.84
CA LYS A 311 11.89 8.44 13.85
C LYS A 311 12.13 6.95 13.72
N ILE A 312 11.09 6.20 13.38
CA ILE A 312 11.15 4.76 13.23
C ILE A 312 11.76 4.38 11.86
N ALA A 313 12.42 3.23 11.77
CA ALA A 313 12.82 2.69 10.48
C ALA A 313 11.58 2.31 9.63
N PRO A 314 11.48 2.74 8.34
CA PRO A 314 10.37 2.41 7.44
C PRO A 314 9.96 0.94 7.40
N LEU A 315 10.93 0.01 7.36
CA LEU A 315 10.66 -1.41 7.31
C LEU A 315 10.06 -1.93 8.63
N VAL A 316 10.51 -1.40 9.76
CA VAL A 316 9.94 -1.72 11.09
C VAL A 316 8.50 -1.22 11.16
N PHE A 317 8.24 -0.01 10.66
CA PHE A 317 6.89 0.54 10.58
C PHE A 317 5.96 -0.31 9.71
N GLN A 318 6.42 -0.78 8.55
CA GLN A 318 5.62 -1.67 7.71
C GLN A 318 5.38 -3.04 8.36
N GLU A 319 6.35 -3.62 9.08
CA GLU A 319 6.13 -4.90 9.76
C GLU A 319 5.06 -4.80 10.86
N ILE A 320 4.98 -3.68 11.59
CA ILE A 320 3.88 -3.43 12.55
C ILE A 320 2.55 -3.53 11.83
N LEU A 321 2.40 -2.80 10.71
CA LEU A 321 1.17 -2.77 9.94
C LEU A 321 0.82 -4.14 9.33
N ILE A 322 1.79 -4.81 8.71
CA ILE A 322 1.61 -6.07 8.01
C ILE A 322 1.24 -7.20 8.98
N SER A 323 2.01 -7.36 10.06
CA SER A 323 1.73 -8.37 11.08
C SER A 323 0.35 -8.15 11.71
N THR A 324 0.04 -6.93 12.13
CA THR A 324 -1.26 -6.61 12.73
C THR A 324 -2.41 -6.86 11.75
N GLY A 325 -2.28 -6.39 10.50
CA GLY A 325 -3.30 -6.58 9.47
C GLY A 325 -3.59 -8.06 9.22
N TYR A 326 -2.57 -8.88 9.01
CA TYR A 326 -2.74 -10.31 8.79
C TYR A 326 -3.32 -11.03 10.01
N ARG A 327 -2.79 -10.79 11.22
CA ARG A 327 -3.32 -11.44 12.43
C ARG A 327 -4.80 -11.14 12.62
N LEU A 328 -5.22 -9.87 12.52
CA LEU A 328 -6.63 -9.51 12.68
C LEU A 328 -7.52 -10.17 11.63
N MET A 329 -7.16 -10.13 10.35
CA MET A 329 -8.01 -10.71 9.30
C MET A 329 -8.13 -12.24 9.38
N TYR A 330 -7.14 -12.92 9.95
CA TYR A 330 -7.19 -14.37 10.17
C TYR A 330 -7.87 -14.78 11.49
N ILE A 331 -7.87 -13.93 12.52
CA ILE A 331 -8.60 -14.18 13.78
C ILE A 331 -10.11 -14.31 13.52
N CYS A 332 -10.68 -13.35 12.79
CA CYS A 332 -12.11 -13.31 12.49
C CYS A 332 -12.36 -12.62 11.14
N PRO A 333 -12.44 -13.39 10.05
CA PRO A 333 -12.63 -12.86 8.70
C PRO A 333 -13.89 -11.98 8.57
N LEU A 334 -13.85 -10.99 7.68
CA LEU A 334 -14.95 -10.03 7.50
C LEU A 334 -16.16 -10.63 6.77
N ASP A 335 -15.94 -11.63 5.90
CA ASP A 335 -16.99 -12.34 5.15
C ASP A 335 -17.47 -13.64 5.83
N GLY A 336 -16.98 -13.91 7.05
CA GLY A 336 -17.29 -15.11 7.83
C GLY A 336 -18.28 -14.90 8.97
N PRO A 337 -18.76 -15.99 9.61
CA PRO A 337 -19.56 -15.90 10.82
C PRO A 337 -18.76 -15.29 11.97
N ARG A 338 -19.36 -14.37 12.71
CA ARG A 338 -18.74 -13.70 13.87
C ARG A 338 -19.32 -14.25 15.17
N LEU A 339 -18.58 -15.16 15.80
CA LEU A 339 -18.97 -15.82 17.04
C LEU A 339 -18.14 -15.32 18.25
N LEU A 340 -17.61 -14.10 18.16
CA LEU A 340 -16.85 -13.47 19.23
C LEU A 340 -17.80 -12.87 20.28
N PRO A 341 -17.44 -12.89 21.58
CA PRO A 341 -18.08 -12.07 22.59
C PRO A 341 -18.05 -10.58 22.21
N ALA A 342 -19.01 -9.79 22.72
CA ALA A 342 -19.19 -8.41 22.27
C ALA A 342 -17.94 -7.52 22.44
N GLY A 343 -17.23 -7.63 23.57
CA GLY A 343 -15.99 -6.90 23.85
C GLY A 343 -14.85 -7.27 22.88
N ASP A 344 -14.65 -8.57 22.68
CA ASP A 344 -13.69 -9.10 21.70
C ASP A 344 -14.01 -8.65 20.27
N ASP A 345 -15.29 -8.74 19.86
CA ASP A 345 -15.74 -8.40 18.51
C ASP A 345 -15.49 -6.92 18.19
N ALA A 346 -15.85 -6.01 19.09
CA ALA A 346 -15.61 -4.59 18.85
C ALA A 346 -14.14 -4.22 18.94
N CYS A 347 -13.37 -4.83 19.84
CA CYS A 347 -11.92 -4.60 19.89
C CYS A 347 -11.28 -5.02 18.56
N HIS A 348 -11.62 -6.20 18.06
CA HIS A 348 -11.14 -6.71 16.77
C HIS A 348 -11.46 -5.75 15.62
N LEU A 349 -12.72 -5.31 15.52
CA LEU A 349 -13.18 -4.41 14.47
C LEU A 349 -12.56 -3.01 14.61
N ALA A 350 -12.37 -2.50 15.83
CA ALA A 350 -11.70 -1.22 16.07
C ALA A 350 -10.20 -1.27 15.76
N LEU A 351 -9.53 -2.39 16.02
CA LEU A 351 -8.13 -2.58 15.61
C LEU A 351 -8.02 -2.67 14.08
N LEU A 352 -8.96 -3.31 13.38
CA LEU A 352 -9.03 -3.26 11.91
C LEU A 352 -9.29 -1.84 11.42
N ALA A 353 -10.20 -1.11 12.07
CA ALA A 353 -10.47 0.30 11.78
C ALA A 353 -9.20 1.16 11.95
N MET A 354 -8.42 0.94 13.01
CA MET A 354 -7.12 1.56 13.21
C MET A 354 -6.10 1.15 12.13
N VAL A 355 -6.08 -0.10 11.68
CA VAL A 355 -5.24 -0.48 10.52
C VAL A 355 -5.63 0.35 9.31
N THR A 356 -6.93 0.61 9.08
CA THR A 356 -7.34 1.49 7.98
C THR A 356 -6.82 2.91 8.16
N THR A 357 -6.78 3.51 9.37
CA THR A 357 -6.26 4.89 9.55
C THR A 357 -4.79 5.01 9.19
N ILE A 358 -4.00 3.97 9.48
CA ILE A 358 -2.57 3.89 9.13
C ILE A 358 -2.39 3.65 7.63
N LEU A 359 -3.36 3.00 6.97
CA LEU A 359 -3.43 2.87 5.52
C LEU A 359 -3.96 4.15 4.83
N ILE A 360 -4.80 4.93 5.53
CA ILE A 360 -5.55 6.08 5.02
C ILE A 360 -4.65 7.30 4.82
N ARG A 361 -5.05 8.08 3.82
CA ARG A 361 -4.26 9.09 3.13
C ARG A 361 -4.76 10.48 3.52
N LYS A 362 -3.88 11.38 3.96
CA LYS A 362 -4.24 12.79 4.12
C LYS A 362 -4.47 13.40 2.72
N GLY A 363 -5.68 13.90 2.45
CA GLY A 363 -6.01 14.66 1.23
C GLY A 363 -6.46 13.85 0.00
N TYR A 364 -6.67 12.54 0.11
CA TYR A 364 -7.24 11.71 -0.95
C TYR A 364 -8.56 11.11 -0.44
N ASN A 365 -9.60 11.08 -1.27
CA ASN A 365 -10.94 10.60 -0.89
C ASN A 365 -10.86 9.33 -0.03
N ARG A 366 -11.56 9.35 1.12
CA ARG A 366 -11.62 8.22 2.06
C ARG A 366 -11.99 6.95 1.27
N LEU A 367 -11.16 5.91 1.42
CA LEU A 367 -11.48 4.60 0.88
C LEU A 367 -12.72 4.07 1.61
N SER A 368 -13.61 3.41 0.87
CA SER A 368 -14.83 2.82 1.44
C SER A 368 -14.54 1.38 1.87
N TYR A 369 -14.89 1.05 3.11
CA TYR A 369 -14.76 -0.29 3.69
C TYR A 369 -16.13 -0.80 4.16
N PRO A 370 -17.05 -1.14 3.23
CA PRO A 370 -18.46 -1.35 3.55
C PRO A 370 -18.72 -2.52 4.51
N TYR A 371 -17.97 -3.62 4.38
CA TYR A 371 -18.08 -4.78 5.28
C TYR A 371 -17.66 -4.41 6.70
N LEU A 372 -16.49 -3.79 6.85
CA LEU A 372 -15.99 -3.34 8.14
C LEU A 372 -16.93 -2.31 8.77
N ALA A 373 -17.48 -1.38 7.98
CA ALA A 373 -18.47 -0.41 8.44
C ALA A 373 -19.71 -1.09 9.04
N GLY A 374 -20.37 -1.98 8.29
CA GLY A 374 -21.58 -2.65 8.75
C GLY A 374 -21.32 -3.47 10.02
N LEU A 375 -20.25 -4.27 10.02
CA LEU A 375 -19.89 -5.09 11.19
C LEU A 375 -19.55 -4.24 12.42
N PHE A 376 -18.82 -3.13 12.24
CA PHE A 376 -18.41 -2.30 13.35
C PHE A 376 -19.59 -1.53 13.95
N HIS A 377 -20.51 -1.04 13.11
CA HIS A 377 -21.78 -0.46 13.56
C HIS A 377 -22.55 -1.46 14.44
N ASP A 378 -22.77 -2.68 13.94
CA ASP A 378 -23.55 -3.70 14.65
C ASP A 378 -22.88 -4.13 15.96
N SER A 379 -21.54 -4.19 15.98
CA SER A 379 -20.78 -4.50 17.19
C SER A 379 -20.85 -3.39 18.23
N ILE A 380 -20.81 -2.11 17.83
CA ILE A 380 -20.97 -0.97 18.73
C ILE A 380 -22.38 -0.95 19.34
N ALA A 381 -23.41 -1.23 18.53
CA ALA A 381 -24.79 -1.31 19.01
C ALA A 381 -24.93 -2.35 20.14
N LYS A 382 -24.38 -3.56 19.95
CA LYS A 382 -24.39 -4.62 20.98
C LYS A 382 -23.65 -4.24 22.26
N ILE A 383 -22.53 -3.53 22.17
CA ILE A 383 -21.77 -3.10 23.35
C ILE A 383 -22.50 -2.04 24.15
N THR A 384 -23.20 -1.14 23.47
CA THR A 384 -23.92 -0.03 24.11
C THR A 384 -25.03 -0.53 25.04
N GLU A 385 -25.60 -1.69 24.75
CA GLU A 385 -26.59 -2.36 25.59
C GLU A 385 -25.99 -3.03 26.83
N ASN A 386 -24.67 -3.17 26.92
CA ASN A 386 -23.98 -3.83 28.04
C ASN A 386 -23.41 -2.80 29.03
N PRO A 387 -24.04 -2.58 30.20
CA PRO A 387 -23.60 -1.58 31.18
C PRO A 387 -22.28 -1.94 31.87
N SER A 388 -21.76 -3.16 31.69
CA SER A 388 -20.52 -3.61 32.31
C SER A 388 -19.26 -3.18 31.55
N ILE A 389 -19.42 -2.61 30.35
CA ILE A 389 -18.31 -2.17 29.49
C ILE A 389 -17.79 -0.80 29.98
N CYS A 390 -16.46 -0.67 30.04
CA CYS A 390 -15.80 0.59 30.40
C CYS A 390 -16.19 1.74 29.44
N ASN A 391 -16.62 2.87 30.00
CA ASN A 391 -16.96 4.08 29.24
C ASN A 391 -15.82 4.61 28.37
N GLY A 392 -14.57 4.50 28.85
CA GLY A 392 -13.39 4.90 28.08
C GLY A 392 -13.17 4.01 26.85
N PHE A 393 -13.47 2.71 26.95
CA PHE A 393 -13.38 1.79 25.82
C PHE A 393 -14.43 2.13 24.76
N LEU A 394 -15.68 2.34 25.17
CA LEU A 394 -16.74 2.78 24.26
C LEU A 394 -16.39 4.11 23.57
N LEU A 395 -15.84 5.08 24.31
CA LEU A 395 -15.39 6.34 23.73
C LEU A 395 -14.31 6.11 22.66
N TRP A 396 -13.32 5.25 22.94
CA TRP A 396 -12.29 4.89 21.98
C TRP A 396 -12.86 4.22 20.72
N LEU A 397 -13.81 3.28 20.86
CA LEU A 397 -14.49 2.64 19.73
C LEU A 397 -15.19 3.67 18.84
N LEU A 398 -15.94 4.61 19.43
CA LEU A 398 -16.68 5.64 18.69
C LEU A 398 -15.75 6.62 17.97
N PHE A 399 -14.66 7.03 18.62
CA PHE A 399 -13.64 7.86 17.96
C PHE A 399 -12.95 7.11 16.83
N MET A 400 -12.56 5.85 17.04
CA MET A 400 -12.01 5.02 15.97
C MET A 400 -12.98 4.91 14.80
N ALA A 401 -14.27 4.65 15.05
CA ALA A 401 -15.30 4.59 14.02
C ALA A 401 -15.36 5.90 13.20
N GLY A 402 -15.42 7.06 13.86
CA GLY A 402 -15.57 8.36 13.20
C GLY A 402 -14.34 8.87 12.44
N ILE A 403 -13.12 8.49 12.86
CA ILE A 403 -11.90 8.92 12.17
C ILE A 403 -11.50 7.98 11.02
N SER A 404 -12.01 6.74 11.00
CA SER A 404 -11.58 5.71 10.06
C SER A 404 -12.58 5.41 8.95
N ILE A 405 -13.81 5.01 9.30
CA ILE A 405 -14.75 4.34 8.40
C ILE A 405 -16.00 5.20 8.15
N PHE A 406 -16.47 5.91 9.18
CA PHE A 406 -17.70 6.70 9.14
C PHE A 406 -17.42 8.19 8.94
N ASP A 407 -18.41 8.93 8.44
CA ASP A 407 -18.37 10.39 8.40
C ASP A 407 -19.48 10.92 9.31
N VAL A 408 -19.10 11.56 10.42
CA VAL A 408 -20.06 12.09 11.40
C VAL A 408 -21.01 13.14 10.82
N LYS A 409 -20.68 13.74 9.67
CA LYS A 409 -21.61 14.60 8.91
C LYS A 409 -22.81 13.81 8.39
N ASP A 410 -22.58 12.59 7.93
CA ASP A 410 -23.57 11.73 7.31
C ASP A 410 -24.16 10.69 8.29
N ASP A 411 -23.41 10.35 9.35
CA ASP A 411 -23.74 9.33 10.35
C ASP A 411 -24.31 9.93 11.65
N ALA A 412 -25.61 10.29 11.62
CA ALA A 412 -26.30 10.90 12.76
C ALA A 412 -26.30 10.04 14.04
N TRP A 413 -26.34 8.70 13.90
CA TRP A 413 -26.30 7.76 15.01
C TRP A 413 -24.98 7.89 15.79
N LEU A 414 -23.85 7.95 15.08
CA LEU A 414 -22.51 8.04 15.66
C LEU A 414 -22.33 9.38 16.37
N ARG A 415 -22.83 10.46 15.76
CA ARG A 415 -22.83 11.80 16.35
C ARG A 415 -23.56 11.82 17.70
N LEU A 416 -24.77 11.27 17.75
CA LEU A 416 -25.59 11.23 18.96
C LEU A 416 -24.89 10.44 20.07
N MET A 417 -24.35 9.26 19.72
CA MET A 417 -23.63 8.41 20.68
C MET A 417 -22.36 9.09 21.22
N LEU A 418 -21.56 9.72 20.36
CA LEU A 418 -20.38 10.47 20.79
C LEU A 418 -20.75 11.60 21.75
N LYS A 419 -21.78 12.40 21.44
CA LYS A 419 -22.25 13.48 22.32
C LYS A 419 -22.70 12.95 23.68
N ASN A 420 -23.50 11.89 23.68
CA ASN A 420 -23.98 11.27 24.91
C ASN A 420 -22.81 10.72 25.74
N GLN A 421 -21.85 10.05 25.12
CA GLN A 421 -20.71 9.46 25.82
C GLN A 421 -19.78 10.53 26.41
N ILE A 422 -19.51 11.61 25.65
CA ILE A 422 -18.70 12.75 26.11
C ILE A 422 -19.39 13.45 27.29
N SER A 423 -20.71 13.67 27.20
CA SER A 423 -21.50 14.26 28.29
C SER A 423 -21.56 13.36 29.52
N LEU A 424 -21.72 12.05 29.35
CA LEU A 424 -21.76 11.07 30.43
C LEU A 424 -20.44 11.04 31.22
N MET A 425 -19.32 11.23 30.52
CA MET A 425 -17.98 11.24 31.09
C MET A 425 -17.51 12.64 31.53
N GLU A 426 -18.37 13.67 31.39
CA GLU A 426 -18.06 15.06 31.75
C GLU A 426 -16.77 15.60 31.10
N LEU A 427 -16.52 15.24 29.83
CA LEU A 427 -15.33 15.64 29.12
C LEU A 427 -15.52 17.01 28.46
N GLU A 428 -14.89 18.05 29.02
CA GLU A 428 -15.11 19.45 28.61
C GLU A 428 -14.12 19.94 27.55
N SER A 429 -13.07 19.18 27.23
CA SER A 429 -12.03 19.61 26.29
C SER A 429 -11.47 18.47 25.44
N TRP A 430 -10.91 18.81 24.28
CA TRP A 430 -10.15 17.86 23.48
C TRP A 430 -9.02 17.20 24.28
N GLN A 431 -8.35 17.94 25.17
CA GLN A 431 -7.27 17.37 25.98
C GLN A 431 -7.79 16.30 26.94
N SER A 432 -8.94 16.52 27.58
CA SER A 432 -9.57 15.51 28.44
C SER A 432 -10.00 14.27 27.66
N VAL A 433 -10.53 14.44 26.44
CA VAL A 433 -10.84 13.32 25.55
C VAL A 433 -9.57 12.57 25.15
N LYS A 434 -8.52 13.30 24.74
CA LYS A 434 -7.26 12.70 24.32
C LYS A 434 -6.65 11.84 25.42
N ILE A 435 -6.67 12.28 26.68
CA ILE A 435 -6.18 11.49 27.82
C ILE A 435 -6.83 10.10 27.84
N VAL A 436 -8.16 10.04 27.78
CA VAL A 436 -8.91 8.77 27.74
C VAL A 436 -8.54 7.94 26.51
N LEU A 437 -8.49 8.56 25.32
CA LEU A 437 -8.20 7.83 24.08
C LEU A 437 -6.80 7.21 24.07
N THR A 438 -5.83 7.81 24.75
CA THR A 438 -4.44 7.33 24.85
C THR A 438 -4.21 6.19 25.86
N GLU A 439 -5.24 5.82 26.63
CA GLU A 439 -5.25 4.57 27.40
C GLU A 439 -5.39 3.33 26.50
N TYR A 440 -5.83 3.54 25.25
CA TYR A 440 -6.02 2.53 24.22
C TYR A 440 -5.05 2.79 23.05
N PRO A 441 -4.90 1.86 22.08
CA PRO A 441 -4.06 2.08 20.91
C PRO A 441 -4.39 3.39 20.18
N TRP A 442 -3.45 4.33 20.21
CA TRP A 442 -3.60 5.65 19.62
C TRP A 442 -2.25 6.22 19.18
N ILE A 443 -2.07 6.42 17.87
CA ILE A 443 -0.85 7.02 17.31
C ILE A 443 -1.14 8.48 16.99
N ASP A 444 -0.48 9.39 17.71
CA ASP A 444 -0.67 10.84 17.60
C ASP A 444 -0.70 11.32 16.14
N TYR A 445 0.27 10.86 15.34
CA TYR A 445 0.42 11.30 13.96
C TYR A 445 -0.81 10.99 13.08
N PHE A 446 -1.39 9.80 13.24
CA PHE A 446 -2.52 9.37 12.43
C PHE A 446 -3.85 9.84 13.01
N HIS A 447 -3.95 10.01 14.33
CA HIS A 447 -5.24 10.12 15.00
C HIS A 447 -5.52 11.49 15.64
N ASP A 448 -4.51 12.25 16.09
CA ASP A 448 -4.77 13.53 16.78
C ASP A 448 -5.51 14.54 15.91
N GLY A 449 -5.04 14.72 14.67
CA GLY A 449 -5.64 15.67 13.73
C GLY A 449 -7.09 15.31 13.40
N PRO A 450 -7.37 14.09 12.89
CA PRO A 450 -8.74 13.65 12.63
C PRO A 450 -9.62 13.60 13.89
N GLY A 451 -9.06 13.24 15.05
CA GLY A 451 -9.77 13.21 16.32
C GLY A 451 -10.19 14.60 16.79
N LEU A 452 -9.31 15.60 16.67
CA LEU A 452 -9.63 16.99 16.96
C LEU A 452 -10.66 17.55 15.97
N GLU A 453 -10.55 17.25 14.68
CA GLU A 453 -11.55 17.65 13.68
C GLU A 453 -12.93 17.06 13.99
N LEU A 454 -12.96 15.79 14.41
CA LEU A 454 -14.18 15.13 14.86
C LEU A 454 -14.76 15.82 16.10
N TRP A 455 -13.93 16.08 17.12
CA TRP A 455 -14.33 16.82 18.33
C TRP A 455 -14.92 18.20 18.00
N ASP A 456 -14.24 18.99 17.17
CA ASP A 456 -14.69 20.32 16.76
C ASP A 456 -16.02 20.26 15.99
N THR A 457 -16.24 19.20 15.20
CA THR A 457 -17.49 18.97 14.48
C THR A 457 -18.64 18.69 15.45
N LEU A 458 -18.39 17.94 16.52
CA LEU A 458 -19.39 17.66 17.55
C LEU A 458 -19.80 18.93 18.31
N ALA A 459 -18.84 19.81 18.59
CA ALA A 459 -19.07 21.07 19.32
C ALA A 459 -19.84 22.13 18.52
N ARG A 460 -19.77 22.10 17.18
CA ARG A 460 -20.47 23.05 16.28
C ARG A 460 -21.88 22.61 15.89
N SER A 461 -22.20 21.34 16.10
CA SER A 461 -23.52 20.76 15.85
C SER A 461 -24.33 20.62 17.11
#